data_AF-C0DBS9-F1
#
_entry.id   AF-C0DBS9-F1
#
_cell.length_a   1.000
_cell.length_b   1.000
_cell.length_c   1.000
_cell.angle_alpha   90.00
_cell.angle_beta   90.00
_cell.angle_gamma   90.00
#
_symmetry.space_group_name_H-M   'P 1'
#
loop_
_entity.id
_entity.type
_entity.pdbx_description
1 polymer ?
#
loop_
_entity_poly.entity_id
_entity_poly.type
_entity_poly.pdbx_seq_one_letter_code
_entity_poly.pdbx_strand_id
1 'polypeptide(L)'
;MMEMDGQNQSFEVRALELHSQYAWDYNWIINTMDFMKNLDFNTLVLHRNDFIDLIIYPGKYFGYEEKAGDTIFETYSHIFRKLYRYTPTRRSGPYQRRAFLKRVLEQAKRRGIDVYIENKELYFPDILLEFYPNLVHDGHICATDPFWLEFLQVKYRDFFWEFPEVAGIITAPATGESRISIKSNRCQCERCRCARKEDWFDNVLRAMYAPIHEAGKTLVVRDFVFDPQAHGEIAGVMERLPEDVVISLKNTPHDYYPTFPDNSRIGNVGNHRQWIEYDAMGQYFGWGVAMADLTGDYRKRMRYAREKGATGVVIRTDWESLDGHTAFGTPNRINLYAGAMLAADPGVSDRDIYLRFLRSENWLKDGLTPEETGEAARWFGRLMGRTWEATRRMLYVQGCVFSDSSLMPVSFAHAFWLAEEKNSLKAWDPSKADALAPDREHLEAALAEKKEAVERVTALCALSGEPPAGIRPEKAGELARRFGIHCEYAEMYAAAVSALMLTRYVRETEEDRNSEYYRAICWKRRQAVEALADWEIRLRRMAVETDYTPHTVYTLMDGDRMRCLYRDLREEETDEIG
;
A
#
# COMPACT_ATOMS: atom_id res chain seq x y z
N MET A 1 -27.02 29.29 -12.44
CA MET A 1 -26.70 29.27 -11.01
C MET A 1 -27.87 28.62 -10.30
N MET A 2 -27.90 27.29 -10.27
CA MET A 2 -28.77 26.56 -9.36
C MET A 2 -28.01 26.42 -8.05
N GLU A 3 -28.59 26.91 -6.97
CA GLU A 3 -28.16 26.63 -5.61
C GLU A 3 -28.09 25.11 -5.44
N MET A 4 -26.87 24.59 -5.25
CA MET A 4 -26.70 23.24 -4.72
C MET A 4 -27.08 23.29 -3.25
N ASP A 5 -28.33 22.95 -2.99
CA ASP A 5 -28.84 22.60 -1.68
C ASP A 5 -27.85 21.65 -0.98
N GLY A 6 -27.63 21.84 0.32
CA GLY A 6 -26.58 21.23 1.14
C GLY A 6 -26.59 19.70 1.20
N GLN A 7 -26.29 19.04 0.07
CA GLN A 7 -26.15 17.60 -0.05
C GLN A 7 -24.94 17.14 0.78
N ASN A 8 -25.25 16.18 1.66
CA ASN A 8 -24.36 15.47 2.58
C ASN A 8 -22.89 15.50 2.12
N GLN A 9 -22.02 16.16 2.89
CA GLN A 9 -20.62 16.36 2.52
C GLN A 9 -19.76 15.08 2.61
N SER A 10 -20.36 13.99 3.11
CA SER A 10 -19.73 12.70 3.39
C SER A 10 -19.70 11.76 2.19
N PHE A 11 -18.62 10.98 2.06
CA PHE A 11 -18.58 9.82 1.17
C PHE A 11 -19.53 8.74 1.68
N GLU A 12 -20.23 8.05 0.78
CA GLU A 12 -21.16 6.97 1.13
C GLU A 12 -20.42 5.79 1.76
N VAL A 13 -19.30 5.41 1.15
CA VAL A 13 -18.43 4.33 1.64
C VAL A 13 -17.20 4.94 2.29
N ARG A 14 -17.04 4.65 3.58
CA ARG A 14 -15.88 5.02 4.38
C ARG A 14 -15.28 3.71 4.85
N ALA A 15 -14.33 3.21 4.07
CA ALA A 15 -13.76 1.90 4.27
C ALA A 15 -12.38 1.95 4.95
N LEU A 16 -12.12 0.93 5.76
CA LEU A 16 -10.83 0.65 6.34
C LEU A 16 -10.40 -0.76 5.89
N GLU A 17 -9.19 -0.88 5.36
CA GLU A 17 -8.64 -2.13 4.84
C GLU A 17 -7.58 -2.69 5.78
N LEU A 18 -7.80 -3.92 6.24
CA LEU A 18 -6.83 -4.75 6.95
C LEU A 18 -6.24 -5.77 5.97
N HIS A 19 -4.92 -5.83 5.85
CA HIS A 19 -4.24 -6.82 5.04
C HIS A 19 -3.63 -7.93 5.92
N SER A 20 -3.02 -8.93 5.28
CA SER A 20 -2.01 -9.79 5.89
C SER A 20 -2.59 -10.65 7.03
N GLN A 21 -1.78 -11.00 8.03
CA GLN A 21 -2.27 -11.79 9.16
C GLN A 21 -3.33 -11.05 9.98
N TYR A 22 -3.42 -9.72 9.91
CA TYR A 22 -4.47 -8.96 10.60
C TYR A 22 -5.86 -9.27 10.06
N ALA A 23 -6.00 -9.65 8.79
CA ALA A 23 -7.26 -10.13 8.22
C ALA A 23 -7.73 -11.48 8.82
N TRP A 24 -6.86 -12.18 9.55
CA TRP A 24 -7.16 -13.44 10.26
C TRP A 24 -7.01 -13.33 11.79
N ASP A 25 -6.73 -12.14 12.33
CA ASP A 25 -6.66 -11.92 13.77
C ASP A 25 -8.01 -11.40 14.30
N TYR A 26 -8.72 -12.25 15.02
CA TYR A 26 -10.06 -11.94 15.52
C TYR A 26 -10.05 -10.73 16.46
N ASN A 27 -9.12 -10.70 17.41
CA ASN A 27 -9.09 -9.64 18.42
C ASN A 27 -8.70 -8.31 17.78
N TRP A 28 -7.76 -8.34 16.84
CA TRP A 28 -7.39 -7.16 16.07
C TRP A 28 -8.56 -6.62 15.24
N ILE A 29 -9.30 -7.49 14.57
CA ILE A 29 -10.49 -7.09 13.80
C ILE A 29 -11.54 -6.46 14.71
N ILE A 30 -11.79 -7.00 15.91
CA ILE A 30 -12.76 -6.40 16.85
C ILE A 30 -12.29 -5.01 17.28
N ASN A 31 -11.02 -4.87 17.67
CA ASN A 31 -10.46 -3.57 18.03
C ASN A 31 -10.56 -2.56 16.87
N THR A 32 -10.32 -3.04 15.64
CA THR A 32 -10.45 -2.24 14.43
C THR A 32 -11.90 -1.81 14.20
N MET A 33 -12.88 -2.70 14.37
CA MET A 33 -14.30 -2.34 14.23
C MET A 33 -14.78 -1.35 15.31
N ASP A 34 -14.25 -1.44 16.52
CA ASP A 34 -14.55 -0.48 17.59
C ASP A 34 -13.94 0.90 17.26
N PHE A 35 -12.72 0.93 16.74
CA PHE A 35 -12.11 2.14 16.18
C PHE A 35 -12.94 2.72 15.02
N MET A 36 -13.37 1.86 14.08
CA MET A 36 -14.22 2.24 12.96
C MET A 36 -15.51 2.89 13.43
N LYS A 37 -16.19 2.28 14.41
CA LYS A 37 -17.43 2.83 14.95
C LYS A 37 -17.22 4.19 15.60
N ASN A 38 -16.09 4.36 16.29
CA ASN A 38 -15.74 5.63 16.94
C ASN A 38 -15.41 6.76 15.97
N LEU A 39 -15.03 6.45 14.73
CA LEU A 39 -14.68 7.43 13.70
C LEU A 39 -15.61 7.40 12.48
N ASP A 40 -16.78 6.76 12.63
CA ASP A 40 -17.82 6.69 11.61
C ASP A 40 -17.38 6.05 10.27
N PHE A 41 -16.44 5.10 10.32
CA PHE A 41 -16.22 4.17 9.22
C PHE A 41 -17.36 3.14 9.18
N ASN A 42 -17.78 2.75 7.97
CA ASN A 42 -18.94 1.87 7.78
C ASN A 42 -18.64 0.63 6.93
N THR A 43 -17.40 0.47 6.44
CA THR A 43 -17.01 -0.67 5.60
C THR A 43 -15.66 -1.22 6.04
N LEU A 44 -15.57 -2.52 6.29
CA LEU A 44 -14.33 -3.24 6.57
C LEU A 44 -13.93 -4.05 5.34
N VAL A 45 -12.71 -3.87 4.88
CA VAL A 45 -12.11 -4.70 3.84
C VAL A 45 -11.12 -5.66 4.49
N LEU A 46 -11.32 -6.97 4.29
CA LEU A 46 -10.37 -8.01 4.67
C LEU A 46 -9.59 -8.46 3.43
N HIS A 47 -8.34 -8.05 3.33
CA HIS A 47 -7.52 -8.27 2.15
C HIS A 47 -6.49 -9.39 2.35
N ARG A 48 -6.64 -10.46 1.57
CA ARG A 48 -5.64 -11.50 1.36
C ARG A 48 -5.74 -12.05 -0.05
N ASN A 49 -4.61 -12.23 -0.73
CA ASN A 49 -4.56 -12.83 -2.08
C ASN A 49 -5.37 -14.13 -2.17
N ASP A 50 -5.34 -14.95 -1.11
CA ASP A 50 -5.88 -16.30 -1.04
C ASP A 50 -7.06 -16.45 -0.06
N PHE A 51 -7.72 -15.35 0.36
CA PHE A 51 -8.72 -15.38 1.44
C PHE A 51 -9.80 -16.46 1.24
N ILE A 52 -10.41 -16.47 0.06
CA ILE A 52 -11.53 -17.36 -0.28
C ILE A 52 -11.03 -18.80 -0.40
N ASP A 53 -9.86 -19.02 -0.99
CA ASP A 53 -9.24 -20.34 -1.13
C ASP A 53 -8.90 -21.00 0.21
N LEU A 54 -8.73 -20.20 1.26
CA LEU A 54 -8.48 -20.71 2.61
C LEU A 54 -9.76 -21.10 3.37
N ILE A 55 -10.95 -20.68 2.91
CA ILE A 55 -12.20 -20.78 3.68
C ILE A 55 -13.30 -21.64 3.03
N ILE A 56 -13.18 -21.99 1.74
CA ILE A 56 -14.12 -22.92 1.07
C ILE A 56 -13.44 -24.21 0.61
N TYR A 57 -14.21 -25.28 0.42
CA TYR A 57 -13.81 -26.39 -0.45
C TYR A 57 -14.55 -26.24 -1.77
N PRO A 58 -13.86 -26.14 -2.92
CA PRO A 58 -14.55 -26.12 -4.21
C PRO A 58 -15.04 -27.54 -4.50
N GLY A 59 -16.19 -27.90 -3.91
CA GLY A 59 -16.62 -29.28 -3.66
C GLY A 59 -16.68 -30.12 -4.93
N LYS A 60 -17.21 -29.53 -6.00
CA LYS A 60 -17.25 -30.11 -7.35
C LYS A 60 -15.93 -30.71 -7.79
N TYR A 61 -14.82 -30.00 -7.58
CA TYR A 61 -13.49 -30.42 -8.01
C TYR A 61 -12.87 -31.49 -7.11
N PHE A 62 -13.50 -31.79 -5.97
CA PHE A 62 -13.22 -32.95 -5.13
C PHE A 62 -14.25 -34.07 -5.34
N GLY A 63 -15.11 -33.98 -6.36
CA GLY A 63 -16.12 -35.00 -6.69
C GLY A 63 -17.36 -34.95 -5.82
N TYR A 64 -17.68 -33.78 -5.25
CA TYR A 64 -18.98 -33.51 -4.67
C TYR A 64 -19.98 -33.07 -5.75
N GLU A 65 -21.21 -33.57 -5.71
CA GLU A 65 -22.31 -33.02 -6.50
C GLU A 65 -23.08 -32.05 -5.62
N GLU A 66 -22.87 -30.76 -5.83
CA GLU A 66 -23.46 -29.69 -5.02
C GLU A 66 -24.98 -29.72 -5.07
N LYS A 67 -25.62 -29.54 -3.90
CA LYS A 67 -27.05 -29.31 -3.79
C LYS A 67 -27.30 -27.98 -3.09
N ALA A 68 -28.30 -27.26 -3.59
CA ALA A 68 -28.68 -25.99 -3.01
C ALA A 68 -29.03 -26.15 -1.52
N GLY A 69 -28.40 -25.34 -0.67
CA GLY A 69 -28.61 -25.34 0.78
C GLY A 69 -27.67 -26.25 1.59
N ASP A 70 -26.80 -27.01 0.93
CA ASP A 70 -25.76 -27.77 1.64
C ASP A 70 -24.76 -26.82 2.33
N THR A 71 -24.31 -27.20 3.52
CA THR A 71 -23.24 -26.48 4.21
C THR A 71 -21.88 -27.08 3.86
N ILE A 72 -20.81 -26.41 4.30
CA ILE A 72 -19.46 -26.96 4.18
C ILE A 72 -19.30 -28.37 4.77
N PHE A 73 -20.13 -28.76 5.76
CA PHE A 73 -20.01 -30.05 6.44
C PHE A 73 -20.62 -31.20 5.64
N GLU A 74 -21.74 -30.98 4.95
CA GLU A 74 -22.28 -31.93 3.96
C GLU A 74 -21.24 -32.16 2.87
N THR A 75 -20.68 -31.08 2.29
CA THR A 75 -19.59 -31.17 1.32
C THR A 75 -18.42 -32.00 1.87
N TYR A 76 -17.92 -31.65 3.06
CA TYR A 76 -16.80 -32.35 3.72
C TYR A 76 -17.08 -33.84 3.92
N SER A 77 -18.30 -34.22 4.32
CA SER A 77 -18.68 -35.61 4.57
C SER A 77 -18.56 -36.52 3.34
N HIS A 78 -18.63 -35.94 2.13
CA HIS A 78 -18.42 -36.65 0.87
C HIS A 78 -16.96 -36.66 0.41
N ILE A 79 -16.22 -35.58 0.67
CA ILE A 79 -14.87 -35.39 0.10
C ILE A 79 -13.71 -35.68 1.07
N PHE A 80 -13.98 -35.94 2.35
CA PHE A 80 -12.92 -36.07 3.38
C PHE A 80 -11.84 -37.08 2.98
N ARG A 81 -12.19 -38.23 2.38
CA ARG A 81 -11.19 -39.23 1.97
C ARG A 81 -10.17 -38.66 0.97
N LYS A 82 -10.62 -37.84 0.02
CA LYS A 82 -9.72 -37.14 -0.90
C LYS A 82 -8.92 -36.07 -0.18
N LEU A 83 -9.53 -35.30 0.72
CA LEU A 83 -8.81 -34.29 1.51
C LEU A 83 -7.68 -34.92 2.35
N TYR A 84 -7.93 -36.05 3.01
CA TYR A 84 -6.90 -36.77 3.77
C TYR A 84 -5.77 -37.31 2.89
N ARG A 85 -6.10 -37.77 1.68
CA ARG A 85 -5.10 -38.33 0.75
C ARG A 85 -4.22 -37.24 0.12
N TYR A 86 -4.80 -36.11 -0.26
CA TYR A 86 -4.16 -35.15 -1.15
C TYR A 86 -3.84 -33.80 -0.51
N THR A 87 -4.54 -33.40 0.55
CA THR A 87 -4.31 -32.12 1.22
C THR A 87 -4.58 -32.20 2.73
N PRO A 88 -3.86 -33.10 3.45
CA PRO A 88 -4.13 -33.40 4.86
C PRO A 88 -3.99 -32.17 5.78
N THR A 89 -3.18 -31.17 5.40
CA THR A 89 -3.01 -29.90 6.14
C THR A 89 -4.15 -28.92 5.91
N ARG A 90 -4.77 -28.92 4.72
CA ARG A 90 -5.94 -28.08 4.42
C ARG A 90 -7.24 -28.70 4.90
N ARG A 91 -7.29 -30.01 5.18
CA ARG A 91 -8.52 -30.75 5.50
C ARG A 91 -9.40 -30.07 6.54
N SER A 92 -8.82 -29.42 7.55
CA SER A 92 -9.53 -28.77 8.64
C SER A 92 -9.53 -27.25 8.59
N GLY A 93 -8.73 -26.65 7.72
CA GLY A 93 -8.57 -25.20 7.65
C GLY A 93 -9.88 -24.47 7.28
N PRO A 94 -10.53 -24.83 6.16
CA PRO A 94 -11.72 -24.11 5.68
C PRO A 94 -12.86 -24.04 6.70
N TYR A 95 -13.28 -25.14 7.33
CA TYR A 95 -14.39 -25.08 8.29
C TYR A 95 -14.02 -24.35 9.60
N GLN A 96 -12.75 -24.29 10.00
CA GLN A 96 -12.31 -23.48 11.14
C GLN A 96 -12.33 -21.99 10.80
N ARG A 97 -11.81 -21.62 9.62
CA ARG A 97 -11.86 -20.24 9.11
C ARG A 97 -13.29 -19.78 8.85
N ARG A 98 -14.18 -20.69 8.45
CA ARG A 98 -15.63 -20.43 8.34
C ARG A 98 -16.21 -19.98 9.66
N ALA A 99 -15.96 -20.71 10.75
CA ALA A 99 -16.46 -20.33 12.07
C ALA A 99 -15.95 -18.95 12.49
N PHE A 100 -14.67 -18.66 12.20
CA PHE A 100 -14.08 -17.35 12.38
C PHE A 100 -14.81 -16.25 11.60
N LEU A 101 -14.96 -16.39 10.27
CA LEU A 101 -15.57 -15.34 9.44
C LEU A 101 -17.04 -15.12 9.80
N LYS A 102 -17.81 -16.18 10.07
CA LYS A 102 -19.20 -16.03 10.54
C LYS A 102 -19.28 -15.21 11.83
N ARG A 103 -18.32 -15.40 12.74
CA ARG A 103 -18.27 -14.60 13.96
C ARG A 103 -17.89 -13.14 13.67
N VAL A 104 -16.93 -12.89 12.78
CA VAL A 104 -16.56 -11.54 12.32
C VAL A 104 -17.74 -10.82 11.70
N LEU A 105 -18.47 -11.46 10.78
CA LEU A 105 -19.66 -10.92 10.12
C LEU A 105 -20.76 -10.55 11.12
N GLU A 106 -21.02 -11.41 12.11
CA GLU A 106 -21.97 -11.11 13.19
C GLU A 106 -21.53 -9.89 14.03
N GLN A 107 -20.22 -9.74 14.28
CA GLN A 107 -19.71 -8.57 15.01
C GLN A 107 -19.78 -7.28 14.19
N ALA A 108 -19.56 -7.36 12.87
CA ALA A 108 -19.69 -6.25 11.95
C ALA A 108 -21.15 -5.77 11.86
N LYS A 109 -22.09 -6.71 11.69
CA LYS A 109 -23.53 -6.44 11.64
C LYS A 109 -24.03 -5.69 12.88
N ARG A 110 -23.60 -6.10 14.08
CA ARG A 110 -23.94 -5.41 15.35
C ARG A 110 -23.48 -3.95 15.39
N ARG A 111 -22.46 -3.59 14.62
CA ARG A 111 -21.89 -2.24 14.55
C ARG A 111 -22.41 -1.45 13.34
N GLY A 112 -23.14 -2.09 12.43
CA GLY A 112 -23.56 -1.52 11.16
C GLY A 112 -22.38 -1.32 10.21
N ILE A 113 -21.46 -2.29 10.17
CA ILE A 113 -20.29 -2.29 9.29
C ILE A 113 -20.49 -3.38 8.23
N ASP A 114 -20.40 -2.99 6.97
CA ASP A 114 -20.37 -3.91 5.85
C ASP A 114 -18.98 -4.55 5.72
N VAL A 115 -18.91 -5.83 5.34
CA VAL A 115 -17.64 -6.56 5.18
C VAL A 115 -17.45 -6.95 3.73
N TYR A 116 -16.33 -6.54 3.17
CA TYR A 116 -15.86 -6.93 1.84
C TYR A 116 -14.64 -7.83 1.98
N ILE A 117 -14.54 -8.81 1.09
CA ILE A 117 -13.34 -9.64 0.95
C ILE A 117 -12.57 -9.15 -0.27
N GLU A 118 -11.29 -8.84 -0.07
CA GLU A 118 -10.41 -8.46 -1.15
C GLU A 118 -9.39 -9.55 -1.45
N ASN A 119 -9.25 -9.90 -2.74
CA ASN A 119 -8.36 -10.95 -3.19
C ASN A 119 -7.74 -10.67 -4.58
N LYS A 120 -6.64 -11.38 -4.87
CA LYS A 120 -5.92 -11.27 -6.16
C LYS A 120 -6.22 -12.50 -7.01
N GLU A 121 -7.34 -12.45 -7.73
CA GLU A 121 -7.72 -13.52 -8.66
C GLU A 121 -6.87 -13.51 -9.94
N LEU A 122 -6.58 -14.65 -10.57
CA LEU A 122 -7.09 -15.98 -10.23
C LEU A 122 -6.17 -16.72 -9.25
N TYR A 123 -6.76 -17.16 -8.14
CA TYR A 123 -6.12 -17.97 -7.10
C TYR A 123 -6.87 -19.29 -6.92
N PHE A 124 -6.12 -20.37 -6.64
CA PHE A 124 -6.68 -21.71 -6.52
C PHE A 124 -5.75 -22.64 -5.69
N PRO A 125 -6.26 -23.72 -5.08
CA PRO A 125 -5.44 -24.72 -4.37
C PRO A 125 -4.57 -25.55 -5.32
N ASP A 126 -3.26 -25.68 -5.04
CA ASP A 126 -2.28 -26.40 -5.89
C ASP A 126 -2.73 -27.80 -6.32
N ILE A 127 -3.44 -28.49 -5.43
CA ILE A 127 -3.89 -29.86 -5.66
C ILE A 127 -4.79 -30.02 -6.90
N LEU A 128 -5.42 -28.93 -7.37
CA LEU A 128 -6.18 -28.98 -8.61
C LEU A 128 -5.32 -29.34 -9.82
N LEU A 129 -4.02 -28.99 -9.83
CA LEU A 129 -3.12 -29.36 -10.92
C LEU A 129 -2.80 -30.86 -10.93
N GLU A 130 -2.88 -31.55 -9.79
CA GLU A 130 -2.76 -33.01 -9.75
C GLU A 130 -4.04 -33.71 -10.26
N PHE A 131 -5.20 -33.12 -9.98
CA PHE A 131 -6.49 -33.67 -10.44
C PHE A 131 -6.74 -33.40 -11.93
N TYR A 132 -6.24 -32.28 -12.43
CA TYR A 132 -6.44 -31.79 -13.78
C TYR A 132 -5.09 -31.45 -14.43
N PRO A 133 -4.24 -32.47 -14.70
CA PRO A 133 -2.88 -32.24 -15.23
C PRO A 133 -2.88 -31.62 -16.63
N ASN A 134 -4.00 -31.68 -17.35
CA ASN A 134 -4.17 -31.01 -18.65
C ASN A 134 -4.10 -29.47 -18.56
N LEU A 135 -4.20 -28.89 -17.35
CA LEU A 135 -4.05 -27.45 -17.13
C LEU A 135 -2.59 -27.00 -17.20
N VAL A 136 -1.63 -27.92 -17.28
CA VAL A 136 -0.20 -27.62 -17.35
C VAL A 136 0.36 -28.04 -18.70
N HIS A 137 0.99 -27.10 -19.41
CA HIS A 137 1.71 -27.35 -20.65
C HIS A 137 3.18 -26.95 -20.46
N ASP A 138 4.09 -27.89 -20.69
CA ASP A 138 5.55 -27.68 -20.58
C ASP A 138 5.98 -27.06 -19.24
N GLY A 139 5.36 -27.50 -18.14
CA GLY A 139 5.64 -26.99 -16.80
C GLY A 139 5.03 -25.61 -16.50
N HIS A 140 4.18 -25.09 -17.37
CA HIS A 140 3.49 -23.81 -17.20
C HIS A 140 1.97 -23.98 -17.18
N ILE A 141 1.33 -23.32 -16.23
CA ILE A 141 -0.13 -23.34 -16.09
C ILE A 141 -0.76 -22.57 -17.25
N CYS A 142 -1.73 -23.18 -17.93
CA CYS A 142 -2.48 -22.57 -19.01
C CYS A 142 -3.43 -21.49 -18.48
N ALA A 143 -3.13 -20.22 -18.67
CA ALA A 143 -3.99 -19.14 -18.17
C ALA A 143 -5.38 -19.07 -18.85
N THR A 144 -5.50 -19.63 -20.06
CA THR A 144 -6.66 -19.44 -20.94
C THR A 144 -7.55 -20.68 -21.07
N ASP A 145 -7.32 -21.69 -20.23
CA ASP A 145 -8.15 -22.88 -20.16
C ASP A 145 -9.56 -22.53 -19.63
N PRO A 146 -10.66 -23.02 -20.26
CA PRO A 146 -12.02 -22.66 -19.83
C PRO A 146 -12.37 -23.21 -18.45
N PHE A 147 -11.62 -24.20 -17.94
CA PHE A 147 -11.71 -24.72 -16.57
C PHE A 147 -11.76 -23.58 -15.54
N TRP A 148 -10.95 -22.54 -15.75
CA TRP A 148 -10.82 -21.43 -14.82
C TRP A 148 -12.08 -20.59 -14.67
N LEU A 149 -12.85 -20.45 -15.75
CA LEU A 149 -14.09 -19.66 -15.73
C LEU A 149 -15.18 -20.39 -14.95
N GLU A 150 -15.33 -21.69 -15.19
CA GLU A 150 -16.24 -22.54 -14.41
C GLU A 150 -15.81 -22.61 -12.94
N PHE A 151 -14.50 -22.71 -12.69
CA PHE A 151 -13.95 -22.76 -11.34
C PHE A 151 -14.29 -21.49 -10.55
N LEU A 152 -14.14 -20.31 -11.15
CA LEU A 152 -14.51 -19.04 -10.53
C LEU A 152 -16.01 -18.97 -10.23
N GLN A 153 -16.86 -19.40 -11.17
CA GLN A 153 -18.30 -19.43 -10.96
C GLN A 153 -18.70 -20.31 -9.76
N VAL A 154 -18.15 -21.52 -9.70
CA VAL A 154 -18.36 -22.46 -8.59
C VAL A 154 -17.84 -21.88 -7.28
N LYS A 155 -16.59 -21.39 -7.27
CA LYS A 155 -15.92 -20.80 -6.11
C LYS A 155 -16.76 -19.71 -5.46
N TYR A 156 -17.22 -18.74 -6.26
CA TYR A 156 -17.99 -17.60 -5.73
C TYR A 156 -19.42 -17.98 -5.36
N ARG A 157 -20.08 -18.89 -6.09
CA ARG A 157 -21.38 -19.44 -5.68
C ARG A 157 -21.30 -20.10 -4.32
N ASP A 158 -20.37 -21.03 -4.14
CA ASP A 158 -20.15 -21.75 -2.87
C ASP A 158 -19.84 -20.78 -1.73
N PHE A 159 -19.01 -19.77 -2.02
CA PHE A 159 -18.67 -18.74 -1.05
C PHE A 159 -19.91 -17.96 -0.59
N PHE A 160 -20.77 -17.49 -1.49
CA PHE A 160 -21.95 -16.71 -1.10
C PHE A 160 -23.11 -17.54 -0.53
N TRP A 161 -23.19 -18.83 -0.86
CA TRP A 161 -24.06 -19.74 -0.12
C TRP A 161 -23.64 -19.87 1.35
N GLU A 162 -22.34 -19.92 1.60
CA GLU A 162 -21.82 -20.07 2.97
C GLU A 162 -21.79 -18.75 3.76
N PHE A 163 -21.57 -17.62 3.08
CA PHE A 163 -21.41 -16.29 3.67
C PHE A 163 -22.34 -15.24 3.02
N PRO A 164 -23.67 -15.42 3.09
CA PRO A 164 -24.61 -14.47 2.50
C PRO A 164 -24.58 -13.08 3.15
N GLU A 165 -23.92 -12.91 4.30
CA GLU A 165 -23.75 -11.62 4.97
C GLU A 165 -22.57 -10.79 4.45
N VAL A 166 -21.66 -11.37 3.66
CA VAL A 166 -20.59 -10.59 3.00
C VAL A 166 -21.23 -9.63 2.00
N ALA A 167 -20.81 -8.37 2.01
CA ALA A 167 -21.41 -7.31 1.20
C ALA A 167 -20.93 -7.34 -0.27
N GLY A 168 -19.70 -7.80 -0.48
CA GLY A 168 -19.14 -7.89 -1.82
C GLY A 168 -17.71 -8.39 -1.86
N ILE A 169 -17.17 -8.41 -3.08
CA ILE A 169 -15.81 -8.82 -3.40
C ILE A 169 -15.08 -7.65 -4.02
N ILE A 170 -13.84 -7.43 -3.60
CA ILE A 170 -12.89 -6.53 -4.25
C ILE A 170 -11.84 -7.39 -4.93
N THR A 171 -11.54 -7.16 -6.21
CA THR A 171 -10.59 -7.98 -6.95
C THR A 171 -9.67 -7.19 -7.88
N ALA A 172 -8.47 -7.72 -8.09
CA ALA A 172 -7.45 -7.15 -8.95
C ALA A 172 -6.93 -8.20 -9.96
N PRO A 173 -7.61 -8.44 -11.10
CA PRO A 173 -7.21 -9.50 -12.03
C PRO A 173 -5.99 -9.15 -12.89
N ALA A 174 -5.63 -7.86 -12.98
CA ALA A 174 -4.50 -7.37 -13.78
C ALA A 174 -3.14 -7.42 -13.08
N THR A 175 -3.08 -7.82 -11.81
CA THR A 175 -1.81 -8.00 -11.10
C THR A 175 -1.10 -9.28 -11.54
N GLY A 176 0.23 -9.27 -11.49
CA GLY A 176 1.06 -10.47 -11.63
C GLY A 176 1.20 -11.27 -10.33
N GLU A 177 0.59 -10.81 -9.25
CA GLU A 177 0.68 -11.40 -7.90
C GLU A 177 -0.40 -12.47 -7.65
N SER A 178 -1.28 -12.70 -8.62
CA SER A 178 -2.18 -13.86 -8.65
C SER A 178 -1.44 -15.11 -9.13
N ARG A 179 -2.02 -16.30 -8.88
CA ARG A 179 -1.43 -17.56 -9.35
C ARG A 179 -1.54 -17.72 -10.86
N ILE A 180 -2.59 -17.15 -11.46
CA ILE A 180 -2.80 -17.12 -12.89
C ILE A 180 -3.18 -15.70 -13.31
N SER A 181 -2.38 -15.16 -14.21
CA SER A 181 -2.61 -13.88 -14.85
C SER A 181 -2.16 -13.97 -16.31
N ILE A 182 -2.96 -13.42 -17.23
CA ILE A 182 -2.57 -13.32 -18.63
C ILE A 182 -1.36 -12.38 -18.82
N LYS A 183 -1.15 -11.41 -17.92
CA LYS A 183 -0.04 -10.45 -17.97
C LYS A 183 1.31 -11.09 -17.65
N SER A 184 1.32 -12.02 -16.69
CA SER A 184 2.52 -12.77 -16.27
C SER A 184 2.52 -14.22 -16.79
N ASN A 185 1.71 -14.51 -17.81
CA ASN A 185 1.56 -15.86 -18.34
C ASN A 185 2.84 -16.33 -19.04
N ARG A 186 3.29 -17.54 -18.70
CA ARG A 186 4.46 -18.19 -19.29
C ARG A 186 4.09 -19.35 -20.23
N CYS A 187 2.83 -19.79 -20.22
CA CYS A 187 2.37 -20.87 -21.08
C CYS A 187 2.27 -20.41 -22.54
N GLN A 188 2.86 -21.19 -23.45
CA GLN A 188 2.90 -20.92 -24.90
C GLN A 188 2.03 -21.89 -25.73
N CYS A 189 1.04 -22.54 -25.12
CA CYS A 189 0.11 -23.37 -25.87
C CYS A 189 -0.67 -22.54 -26.92
N GLU A 190 -1.28 -23.20 -27.90
CA GLU A 190 -2.00 -22.52 -29.00
C GLU A 190 -3.06 -21.53 -28.48
N ARG A 191 -3.83 -21.91 -27.45
CA ARG A 191 -4.84 -21.05 -26.83
C ARG A 191 -4.22 -19.77 -26.25
N CYS A 192 -3.13 -19.91 -25.48
CA CYS A 192 -2.44 -18.77 -24.87
C CYS A 192 -1.81 -17.84 -25.91
N ARG A 193 -1.27 -18.39 -27.01
CA ARG A 193 -0.71 -17.58 -28.11
C ARG A 193 -1.77 -16.80 -28.88
N CYS A 194 -2.99 -17.32 -28.98
CA CYS A 194 -4.09 -16.68 -29.70
C CYS A 194 -5.00 -15.81 -28.82
N ALA A 195 -4.86 -15.86 -27.50
CA ALA A 195 -5.73 -15.13 -26.59
C ALA A 195 -5.41 -13.63 -26.55
N ARG A 196 -6.46 -12.81 -26.62
CA ARG A 196 -6.37 -11.38 -26.32
C ARG A 196 -6.50 -11.17 -24.82
N LYS A 197 -5.69 -10.28 -24.26
CA LYS A 197 -5.71 -9.99 -22.82
C LYS A 197 -7.06 -9.42 -22.38
N GLU A 198 -7.65 -8.56 -23.21
CA GLU A 198 -8.94 -7.93 -22.95
C GLU A 198 -10.07 -8.96 -22.85
N ASP A 199 -10.06 -9.97 -23.74
CA ASP A 199 -11.03 -11.07 -23.68
C ASP A 199 -10.83 -11.91 -22.42
N TRP A 200 -9.58 -12.15 -22.02
CA TRP A 200 -9.30 -12.87 -20.78
C TRP A 200 -9.83 -12.11 -19.56
N PHE A 201 -9.54 -10.81 -19.46
CA PHE A 201 -10.04 -9.97 -18.37
C PHE A 201 -11.57 -9.93 -18.32
N ASP A 202 -12.23 -9.71 -19.47
CA ASP A 202 -13.70 -9.68 -19.55
C ASP A 202 -14.31 -11.02 -19.11
N ASN A 203 -13.77 -12.14 -19.60
CA ASN A 203 -14.26 -13.47 -19.24
C ASN A 203 -14.09 -13.78 -17.75
N VAL A 204 -12.91 -13.49 -17.17
CA VAL A 204 -12.65 -13.70 -15.74
C VAL A 204 -13.58 -12.84 -14.88
N LEU A 205 -13.70 -11.54 -15.19
CA LEU A 205 -14.55 -10.63 -14.45
C LEU A 205 -16.03 -11.00 -14.56
N ARG A 206 -16.51 -11.45 -15.72
CA ARG A 206 -17.89 -11.93 -15.89
C ARG A 206 -18.15 -13.25 -15.17
N ALA A 207 -17.17 -14.15 -15.15
CA ALA A 207 -17.26 -15.40 -14.39
C ALA A 207 -17.39 -15.17 -12.88
N MET A 208 -16.77 -14.11 -12.37
CA MET A 208 -16.94 -13.65 -10.99
C MET A 208 -18.26 -12.88 -10.79
N TYR A 209 -18.57 -11.95 -11.70
CA TYR A 209 -19.75 -11.10 -11.61
C TYR A 209 -21.05 -11.90 -11.51
N ALA A 210 -21.23 -12.93 -12.34
CA ALA A 210 -22.49 -13.67 -12.40
C ALA A 210 -22.95 -14.23 -11.02
N PRO A 211 -22.15 -15.05 -10.30
CA PRO A 211 -22.55 -15.55 -8.98
C PRO A 211 -22.59 -14.47 -7.89
N ILE A 212 -21.75 -13.42 -7.99
CA ILE A 212 -21.75 -12.29 -7.04
C ILE A 212 -23.07 -11.51 -7.15
N HIS A 213 -23.48 -11.18 -8.38
CA HIS A 213 -24.70 -10.45 -8.68
C HIS A 213 -25.95 -11.29 -8.35
N GLU A 214 -25.96 -12.59 -8.67
CA GLU A 214 -27.06 -13.50 -8.29
C GLU A 214 -27.28 -13.54 -6.78
N ALA A 215 -26.20 -13.46 -5.98
CA ALA A 215 -26.27 -13.36 -4.52
C ALA A 215 -26.68 -11.96 -4.01
N GLY A 216 -26.94 -10.99 -4.91
CA GLY A 216 -27.28 -9.61 -4.59
C GLY A 216 -26.11 -8.81 -4.01
N LYS A 217 -24.87 -9.17 -4.36
CA LYS A 217 -23.64 -8.60 -3.80
C LYS A 217 -22.90 -7.73 -4.79
N THR A 218 -22.01 -6.88 -4.27
CA THR A 218 -21.26 -5.94 -5.11
C THR A 218 -19.92 -6.55 -5.55
N LEU A 219 -19.63 -6.46 -6.85
CA LEU A 219 -18.28 -6.65 -7.37
C LEU A 219 -17.59 -5.29 -7.48
N VAL A 220 -16.42 -5.18 -6.87
CA VAL A 220 -15.52 -4.02 -6.98
C VAL A 220 -14.27 -4.46 -7.73
N VAL A 221 -13.92 -3.77 -8.81
CA VAL A 221 -12.75 -4.10 -9.64
C VAL A 221 -11.69 -3.03 -9.45
N ARG A 222 -10.51 -3.45 -8.98
CA ARG A 222 -9.34 -2.58 -8.80
C ARG A 222 -8.59 -2.41 -10.10
N ASP A 223 -8.24 -1.16 -10.37
CA ASP A 223 -7.19 -0.79 -11.31
C ASP A 223 -5.82 -1.14 -10.70
N PHE A 224 -5.16 -2.16 -11.26
CA PHE A 224 -3.75 -2.46 -11.02
C PHE A 224 -2.95 -2.25 -12.29
N VAL A 225 -2.85 -1.00 -12.72
CA VAL A 225 -2.07 -0.62 -13.88
C VAL A 225 -0.88 0.24 -13.46
N PHE A 226 0.31 -0.16 -13.89
CA PHE A 226 1.58 0.51 -13.56
C PHE A 226 2.14 1.35 -14.73
N ASP A 227 1.58 1.24 -15.93
CA ASP A 227 2.06 1.97 -17.10
C ASP A 227 0.89 2.54 -17.94
N PRO A 228 1.07 3.72 -18.57
CA PRO A 228 0.01 4.35 -19.35
C PRO A 228 -0.53 3.53 -20.54
N GLN A 229 0.25 2.57 -21.06
CA GLN A 229 -0.16 1.73 -22.19
C GLN A 229 -1.12 0.63 -21.71
N ALA A 230 -0.81 -0.01 -20.59
CA ALA A 230 -1.66 -1.00 -19.93
C ALA A 230 -2.96 -0.39 -19.38
N HIS A 231 -3.04 0.94 -19.23
CA HIS A 231 -4.30 1.62 -18.89
C HIS A 231 -5.35 1.35 -19.97
N GLY A 232 -4.97 1.31 -21.24
CA GLY A 232 -5.91 1.05 -22.34
C GLY A 232 -6.51 -0.36 -22.33
N GLU A 233 -5.69 -1.38 -22.01
CA GLU A 233 -6.09 -2.80 -22.12
C GLU A 233 -7.23 -3.16 -21.13
N ILE A 234 -7.10 -2.80 -19.85
CA ILE A 234 -8.13 -3.10 -18.85
C ILE A 234 -9.21 -2.02 -18.72
N ALA A 235 -8.90 -0.74 -18.98
CA ALA A 235 -9.91 0.33 -18.87
C ALA A 235 -11.10 0.08 -19.80
N GLY A 236 -10.83 -0.28 -21.06
CA GLY A 236 -11.90 -0.59 -22.00
C GLY A 236 -12.74 -1.79 -21.57
N VAL A 237 -12.17 -2.77 -20.86
CA VAL A 237 -12.93 -3.89 -20.28
C VAL A 237 -13.81 -3.40 -19.14
N MET A 238 -13.24 -2.63 -18.20
CA MET A 238 -13.96 -2.06 -17.07
C MET A 238 -15.19 -1.27 -17.50
N GLU A 239 -15.06 -0.40 -18.51
CA GLU A 239 -16.17 0.40 -19.05
C GLU A 239 -17.32 -0.42 -19.67
N ARG A 240 -17.07 -1.68 -20.04
CA ARG A 240 -18.08 -2.59 -20.61
C ARG A 240 -18.67 -3.57 -19.59
N LEU A 241 -18.23 -3.50 -18.33
CA LEU A 241 -18.84 -4.27 -17.26
C LEU A 241 -20.25 -3.74 -16.97
N PRO A 242 -21.10 -4.54 -16.33
CA PRO A 242 -22.41 -4.08 -15.88
C PRO A 242 -22.31 -2.86 -14.93
N GLU A 243 -23.20 -1.88 -15.08
CA GLU A 243 -23.12 -0.57 -14.40
C GLU A 243 -23.10 -0.66 -12.86
N ASP A 244 -23.61 -1.75 -12.28
CA ASP A 244 -23.62 -1.98 -10.83
C ASP A 244 -22.25 -2.37 -10.25
N VAL A 245 -21.29 -2.74 -11.12
CA VAL A 245 -19.87 -2.92 -10.75
C VAL A 245 -19.26 -1.59 -10.30
N VAL A 246 -18.49 -1.62 -9.22
CA VAL A 246 -17.75 -0.47 -8.71
C VAL A 246 -16.30 -0.54 -9.19
N ILE A 247 -15.72 0.59 -9.58
CA ILE A 247 -14.29 0.67 -9.94
C ILE A 247 -13.51 1.27 -8.78
N SER A 248 -12.47 0.60 -8.31
CA SER A 248 -11.59 1.11 -7.25
C SER A 248 -10.25 1.56 -7.84
N LEU A 249 -9.85 2.79 -7.51
CA LEU A 249 -8.65 3.44 -8.04
C LEU A 249 -7.78 3.93 -6.89
N LYS A 250 -6.46 3.83 -7.04
CA LYS A 250 -5.55 4.55 -6.14
C LYS A 250 -5.70 6.06 -6.33
N ASN A 251 -5.48 6.81 -5.25
CA ASN A 251 -5.48 8.29 -5.25
C ASN A 251 -4.41 8.92 -6.18
N THR A 252 -3.48 8.12 -6.66
CA THR A 252 -2.31 8.44 -7.50
C THR A 252 -2.30 7.48 -8.70
N PRO A 253 -1.76 7.89 -9.86
CA PRO A 253 -1.93 7.14 -11.10
C PRO A 253 -1.06 5.89 -11.23
N HIS A 254 -0.13 5.66 -10.30
CA HIS A 254 0.76 4.49 -10.31
C HIS A 254 0.60 3.72 -9.00
N ASP A 255 1.55 3.86 -8.08
CA ASP A 255 1.40 3.39 -6.70
C ASP A 255 1.17 4.58 -5.78
N TYR A 256 1.01 4.33 -4.48
CA TYR A 256 0.71 5.32 -3.43
C TYR A 256 1.82 6.37 -3.18
N TYR A 257 2.42 6.93 -4.23
CA TYR A 257 3.48 7.95 -4.21
C TYR A 257 2.85 9.33 -4.03
N PRO A 258 2.91 9.97 -2.85
CA PRO A 258 2.20 11.23 -2.66
C PRO A 258 2.82 12.39 -3.47
N THR A 259 4.03 12.22 -4.01
CA THR A 259 4.67 13.18 -4.94
C THR A 259 4.13 13.12 -6.37
N PHE A 260 3.36 12.09 -6.72
CA PHE A 260 2.77 11.93 -8.05
C PHE A 260 1.50 12.78 -8.17
N PRO A 261 1.07 13.12 -9.39
CA PRO A 261 -0.17 13.85 -9.58
C PRO A 261 -1.40 13.07 -9.09
N ASP A 262 -2.56 13.72 -9.14
CA ASP A 262 -3.84 13.05 -8.92
C ASP A 262 -4.06 12.00 -10.02
N ASN A 263 -4.70 10.87 -9.69
CA ASN A 263 -5.00 9.85 -10.69
C ASN A 263 -6.00 10.40 -11.73
N SER A 264 -5.57 10.47 -12.99
CA SER A 264 -6.36 11.03 -14.08
C SER A 264 -7.56 10.16 -14.48
N ARG A 265 -7.62 8.90 -14.03
CA ARG A 265 -8.78 8.02 -14.22
C ARG A 265 -9.94 8.32 -13.27
N ILE A 266 -9.71 9.05 -12.19
CA ILE A 266 -10.78 9.47 -11.27
C ILE A 266 -11.74 10.38 -12.02
N GLY A 267 -13.02 9.98 -12.07
CA GLY A 267 -14.08 10.61 -12.87
C GLY A 267 -14.16 10.14 -14.32
N ASN A 268 -13.27 9.24 -14.75
CA ASN A 268 -13.19 8.70 -16.11
C ASN A 268 -13.29 7.16 -16.07
N VAL A 269 -14.35 6.66 -15.45
CA VAL A 269 -14.65 5.21 -15.32
C VAL A 269 -16.01 4.84 -15.93
N GLY A 270 -16.48 5.59 -16.94
CA GLY A 270 -17.81 5.39 -17.53
C GLY A 270 -18.94 5.67 -16.54
N ASN A 271 -20.00 4.86 -16.56
CA ASN A 271 -21.18 4.99 -15.70
C ASN A 271 -21.01 4.33 -14.31
N HIS A 272 -19.82 3.86 -13.97
CA HIS A 272 -19.58 3.13 -12.74
C HIS A 272 -19.42 4.05 -11.52
N ARG A 273 -19.88 3.57 -10.37
CA ARG A 273 -19.46 4.14 -9.08
C ARG A 273 -17.97 3.91 -8.89
N GLN A 274 -17.29 4.82 -8.18
CA GLN A 274 -15.85 4.73 -7.95
C GLN A 274 -15.45 4.94 -6.49
N TRP A 275 -14.52 4.12 -6.01
CA TRP A 275 -13.91 4.21 -4.69
C TRP A 275 -12.43 4.54 -4.81
N ILE A 276 -11.93 5.43 -3.95
CA ILE A 276 -10.55 5.88 -4.01
C ILE A 276 -9.74 5.36 -2.83
N GLU A 277 -8.61 4.73 -3.13
CA GLU A 277 -7.73 4.07 -2.17
C GLU A 277 -6.60 5.01 -1.71
N TYR A 278 -6.31 4.97 -0.41
CA TYR A 278 -5.27 5.74 0.25
C TYR A 278 -4.44 4.84 1.16
N ASP A 279 -3.12 5.03 1.17
CA ASP A 279 -2.23 4.34 2.11
C ASP A 279 -2.00 5.19 3.35
N ALA A 280 -2.36 4.70 4.53
CA ALA A 280 -2.09 5.37 5.80
C ALA A 280 -0.81 4.86 6.51
N MET A 281 -0.33 3.66 6.17
CA MET A 281 0.84 3.05 6.81
C MET A 281 2.12 3.70 6.30
N GLY A 282 2.22 3.83 4.97
CA GLY A 282 3.31 4.53 4.32
C GLY A 282 4.35 3.67 3.67
N GLN A 283 3.91 2.71 2.84
CA GLN A 283 4.78 1.87 2.03
C GLN A 283 5.86 2.70 1.31
N TYR A 284 5.51 3.88 0.80
CA TYR A 284 6.42 4.79 0.08
C TYR A 284 6.69 6.12 0.79
N PHE A 285 6.41 6.18 2.09
CA PHE A 285 6.72 7.35 2.91
C PHE A 285 7.19 6.96 4.33
N GLY A 286 7.93 5.86 4.41
CA GLY A 286 8.75 5.48 5.57
C GLY A 286 8.06 4.65 6.64
N TRP A 287 6.96 3.97 6.32
CA TRP A 287 6.27 3.00 7.17
C TRP A 287 5.81 3.53 8.55
N GLY A 288 5.78 4.84 8.76
CA GLY A 288 5.56 5.43 10.09
C GLY A 288 6.77 5.35 11.02
N VAL A 289 7.91 4.82 10.56
CA VAL A 289 9.24 5.03 11.16
C VAL A 289 9.73 6.42 10.78
N ALA A 290 9.69 6.75 9.48
CA ALA A 290 9.57 8.15 9.09
C ALA A 290 8.12 8.56 9.29
N MET A 291 7.90 9.47 10.22
CA MET A 291 6.58 10.01 10.47
C MET A 291 6.18 10.88 9.29
N ALA A 292 4.96 10.72 8.78
CA ALA A 292 4.41 11.53 7.71
C ALA A 292 2.92 11.73 7.93
N ASP A 293 2.55 12.96 8.28
CA ASP A 293 1.18 13.43 8.32
C ASP A 293 0.72 13.85 6.92
N LEU A 294 -0.20 13.07 6.35
CA LEU A 294 -0.77 13.31 5.02
C LEU A 294 -2.11 14.03 5.08
N THR A 295 -2.51 14.62 6.21
CA THR A 295 -3.79 15.34 6.35
C THR A 295 -4.04 16.34 5.22
N GLY A 296 -3.03 17.13 4.87
CA GLY A 296 -3.12 18.09 3.77
C GLY A 296 -3.29 17.45 2.38
N ASP A 297 -2.56 16.38 2.11
CA ASP A 297 -2.65 15.63 0.85
C ASP A 297 -4.01 14.92 0.73
N TYR A 298 -4.46 14.25 1.79
CA TYR A 298 -5.77 13.61 1.86
C TYR A 298 -6.89 14.60 1.62
N ARG A 299 -6.83 15.79 2.24
CA ARG A 299 -7.84 16.83 2.03
C ARG A 299 -7.92 17.25 0.58
N LYS A 300 -6.76 17.51 -0.05
CA LYS A 300 -6.69 17.88 -1.47
C LYS A 300 -7.30 16.77 -2.33
N ARG A 301 -6.86 15.53 -2.14
CA ARG A 301 -7.20 14.39 -3.01
C ARG A 301 -8.63 13.90 -2.80
N MET A 302 -9.14 13.89 -1.58
CA MET A 302 -10.54 13.54 -1.30
C MET A 302 -11.49 14.60 -1.86
N ARG A 303 -11.13 15.89 -1.79
CA ARG A 303 -11.91 16.93 -2.45
C ARG A 303 -11.95 16.72 -3.97
N TYR A 304 -10.78 16.52 -4.58
CA TYR A 304 -10.68 16.21 -6.01
C TYR A 304 -11.52 14.98 -6.40
N ALA A 305 -11.40 13.88 -5.64
CA ALA A 305 -12.16 12.66 -5.86
C ALA A 305 -13.67 12.89 -5.81
N ARG A 306 -14.15 13.65 -4.81
CA ARG A 306 -15.57 13.97 -4.67
C ARG A 306 -16.07 14.87 -5.80
N GLU A 307 -15.31 15.88 -6.19
CA GLU A 307 -15.61 16.74 -7.35
C GLU A 307 -15.68 15.94 -8.66
N LYS A 308 -14.98 14.81 -8.74
CA LYS A 308 -15.00 13.85 -9.85
C LYS A 308 -16.04 12.73 -9.70
N GLY A 309 -16.92 12.80 -8.70
CA GLY A 309 -18.03 11.87 -8.51
C GLY A 309 -17.67 10.57 -7.80
N ALA A 310 -16.54 10.52 -7.06
CA ALA A 310 -16.25 9.37 -6.21
C ALA A 310 -17.23 9.27 -5.04
N THR A 311 -17.71 8.05 -4.78
CA THR A 311 -18.71 7.77 -3.74
C THR A 311 -18.10 7.07 -2.53
N GLY A 312 -16.89 6.55 -2.63
CA GLY A 312 -16.21 5.84 -1.55
C GLY A 312 -14.74 6.17 -1.40
N VAL A 313 -14.23 5.95 -0.19
CA VAL A 313 -12.79 5.93 0.09
C VAL A 313 -12.42 4.66 0.83
N VAL A 314 -11.22 4.15 0.57
CA VAL A 314 -10.63 2.98 1.26
C VAL A 314 -9.30 3.40 1.84
N ILE A 315 -9.15 3.27 3.16
CA ILE A 315 -7.90 3.62 3.87
C ILE A 315 -7.19 2.32 4.25
N ARG A 316 -6.03 2.07 3.61
CA ARG A 316 -5.20 0.90 3.87
C ARG A 316 -4.35 1.09 5.11
N THR A 317 -4.37 0.10 6.01
CA THR A 317 -3.65 0.18 7.29
C THR A 317 -2.32 -0.54 7.35
N ASP A 318 -2.04 -1.43 6.40
CA ASP A 318 -0.84 -2.27 6.38
C ASP A 318 -0.56 -2.82 4.96
N TRP A 319 0.54 -3.56 4.79
CA TRP A 319 1.06 -4.00 3.50
C TRP A 319 1.42 -5.49 3.50
N GLU A 320 1.14 -6.22 2.41
CA GLU A 320 1.35 -7.67 2.29
C GLU A 320 2.76 -8.16 2.57
N SER A 321 3.76 -7.32 2.31
CA SER A 321 5.17 -7.71 2.42
C SER A 321 5.78 -7.37 3.78
N LEU A 322 4.99 -6.77 4.69
CA LEU A 322 5.45 -6.34 6.01
C LEU A 322 4.50 -6.84 7.11
N ASP A 323 4.43 -8.16 7.26
CA ASP A 323 3.59 -8.84 8.25
C ASP A 323 3.86 -8.32 9.67
N GLY A 324 2.78 -8.02 10.41
CA GLY A 324 2.86 -7.54 11.79
C GLY A 324 3.20 -6.05 11.96
N HIS A 325 3.21 -5.28 10.86
CA HIS A 325 3.38 -3.83 10.89
C HIS A 325 2.12 -3.13 10.38
N THR A 326 1.73 -2.03 11.02
CA THR A 326 0.46 -1.33 10.74
C THR A 326 0.52 0.14 11.14
N ALA A 327 -0.25 0.98 10.45
CA ALA A 327 -0.45 2.39 10.77
C ALA A 327 -0.87 2.59 12.24
N PHE A 328 -1.67 1.68 12.81
CA PHE A 328 -2.13 1.75 14.20
C PHE A 328 -0.99 1.77 15.24
N GLY A 329 0.13 1.12 14.92
CA GLY A 329 1.29 0.99 15.81
C GLY A 329 2.32 2.12 15.68
N THR A 330 2.04 3.15 14.88
CA THR A 330 3.01 4.21 14.55
C THR A 330 2.37 5.60 14.65
N PRO A 331 3.16 6.69 14.66
CA PRO A 331 2.63 8.04 14.60
C PRO A 331 1.83 8.34 13.33
N ASN A 332 2.01 7.56 12.24
CA ASN A 332 1.17 7.65 11.04
C ASN A 332 -0.28 7.26 11.29
N ARG A 333 -0.63 6.75 12.49
CA ARG A 333 -2.02 6.61 12.94
C ARG A 333 -2.83 7.89 12.77
N ILE A 334 -2.22 9.07 12.80
CA ILE A 334 -2.90 10.34 12.49
C ILE A 334 -3.59 10.31 11.12
N ASN A 335 -3.02 9.61 10.13
CA ASN A 335 -3.60 9.47 8.79
C ASN A 335 -4.92 8.70 8.81
N LEU A 336 -5.13 7.78 9.77
CA LEU A 336 -6.42 7.10 9.94
C LEU A 336 -7.50 8.06 10.45
N TYR A 337 -7.14 8.93 11.39
CA TYR A 337 -8.04 9.97 11.89
C TYR A 337 -8.36 11.01 10.81
N ALA A 338 -7.35 11.48 10.10
CA ALA A 338 -7.51 12.39 8.98
C ALA A 338 -8.40 11.78 7.90
N GLY A 339 -8.09 10.55 7.47
CA GLY A 339 -8.87 9.82 6.47
C GLY A 339 -10.34 9.67 6.87
N ALA A 340 -10.62 9.28 8.12
CA ALA A 340 -11.99 9.13 8.61
C ALA A 340 -12.76 10.46 8.60
N MET A 341 -12.17 11.50 9.20
CA MET A 341 -12.84 12.78 9.40
C MET A 341 -13.01 13.54 8.08
N LEU A 342 -12.03 13.47 7.17
CA LEU A 342 -12.13 14.06 5.84
C LEU A 342 -13.11 13.32 4.94
N ALA A 343 -13.24 12.00 5.12
CA ALA A 343 -14.24 11.22 4.40
C ALA A 343 -15.67 11.53 4.87
N ALA A 344 -15.84 11.91 6.13
CA ALA A 344 -17.13 12.37 6.65
C ALA A 344 -17.42 13.84 6.30
N ASP A 345 -16.40 14.69 6.37
CA ASP A 345 -16.49 16.13 6.11
C ASP A 345 -15.16 16.67 5.56
N PRO A 346 -15.04 16.91 4.23
CA PRO A 346 -13.85 17.51 3.62
C PRO A 346 -13.50 18.92 4.13
N GLY A 347 -14.43 19.58 4.82
CA GLY A 347 -14.29 20.91 5.41
C GLY A 347 -13.76 20.93 6.85
N VAL A 348 -13.68 19.78 7.54
CA VAL A 348 -13.22 19.68 8.94
C VAL A 348 -11.83 20.29 9.11
N SER A 349 -11.54 21.05 10.17
CA SER A 349 -10.23 21.69 10.31
C SER A 349 -9.12 20.72 10.75
N ASP A 350 -7.86 20.97 10.34
CA ASP A 350 -6.70 20.17 10.79
C ASP A 350 -6.59 20.17 12.33
N ARG A 351 -6.89 21.32 12.95
CA ARG A 351 -6.93 21.45 14.42
C ARG A 351 -7.91 20.46 15.04
N ASP A 352 -9.09 20.28 14.46
CA ASP A 352 -10.10 19.38 15.01
C ASP A 352 -9.73 17.91 14.80
N ILE A 353 -9.05 17.58 13.69
CA ILE A 353 -8.46 16.26 13.46
C ILE A 353 -7.40 15.96 14.54
N TYR A 354 -6.46 16.90 14.77
CA TYR A 354 -5.43 16.74 15.80
C TYR A 354 -6.03 16.63 17.20
N LEU A 355 -7.05 17.44 17.53
CA LEU A 355 -7.75 17.36 18.81
C LEU A 355 -8.46 16.01 18.98
N ARG A 356 -9.09 15.49 17.92
CA ARG A 356 -9.72 14.17 17.95
C ARG A 356 -8.69 13.09 18.24
N PHE A 357 -7.56 13.09 17.53
CA PHE A 357 -6.45 12.16 17.77
C PHE A 357 -5.95 12.25 19.22
N LEU A 358 -5.58 13.45 19.69
CA LEU A 358 -4.99 13.64 21.02
C LEU A 358 -5.94 13.18 22.15
N ARG A 359 -7.25 13.38 21.99
CA ARG A 359 -8.26 12.92 22.95
C ARG A 359 -8.42 11.41 22.93
N SER A 360 -8.62 10.84 21.74
CA SER A 360 -8.89 9.42 21.57
C SER A 360 -7.69 8.53 21.92
N GLU A 361 -6.47 9.03 21.72
CA GLU A 361 -5.22 8.32 22.05
C GLU A 361 -4.69 8.64 23.45
N ASN A 362 -5.49 9.35 24.27
CA ASN A 362 -5.16 9.72 25.65
C ASN A 362 -3.83 10.49 25.79
N TRP A 363 -3.61 11.51 24.94
CA TRP A 363 -2.44 12.38 25.02
C TRP A 363 -2.62 13.58 25.95
N LEU A 364 -3.86 13.99 26.18
CA LEU A 364 -4.20 15.13 27.01
C LEU A 364 -4.30 14.71 28.48
N LYS A 365 -3.78 15.55 29.38
CA LYS A 365 -4.04 15.43 30.83
C LYS A 365 -5.52 15.70 31.13
N ASP A 366 -5.96 15.25 32.29
CA ASP A 366 -7.33 15.47 32.75
C ASP A 366 -7.51 16.90 33.26
N GLY A 367 -8.72 17.47 33.09
CA GLY A 367 -9.08 18.79 33.64
C GLY A 367 -8.49 20.00 32.92
N LEU A 368 -7.99 19.86 31.69
CA LEU A 368 -7.43 20.98 30.92
C LEU A 368 -8.48 22.04 30.57
N THR A 369 -8.04 23.30 30.61
CA THR A 369 -8.79 24.42 30.05
C THR A 369 -8.88 24.33 28.52
N PRO A 370 -9.85 25.02 27.89
CA PRO A 370 -9.91 25.13 26.44
C PRO A 370 -8.65 25.72 25.80
N GLU A 371 -7.97 26.63 26.50
CA GLU A 371 -6.74 27.27 26.04
C GLU A 371 -5.57 26.27 26.00
N GLU A 372 -5.34 25.53 27.09
CA GLU A 372 -4.32 24.48 27.18
C GLU A 372 -4.58 23.36 26.17
N THR A 373 -5.84 22.97 25.99
CA THR A 373 -6.25 22.00 24.96
C THR A 373 -5.93 22.52 23.55
N GLY A 374 -6.20 23.80 23.30
CA GLY A 374 -5.88 24.46 22.03
C GLY A 374 -4.37 24.57 21.79
N GLU A 375 -3.58 24.81 22.84
CA GLU A 375 -2.13 24.84 22.78
C GLU A 375 -1.53 23.47 22.44
N ALA A 376 -2.01 22.41 23.09
CA ALA A 376 -1.63 21.03 22.81
C ALA A 376 -1.85 20.66 21.33
N ALA A 377 -3.01 20.99 20.78
CA ALA A 377 -3.30 20.76 19.36
C ALA A 377 -2.43 21.60 18.42
N ARG A 378 -2.16 22.87 18.76
CA ARG A 378 -1.25 23.72 17.97
C ARG A 378 0.17 23.18 17.98
N TRP A 379 0.68 22.73 19.12
CA TRP A 379 2.00 22.12 19.22
C TRP A 379 2.09 20.84 18.39
N PHE A 380 1.13 19.93 18.55
CA PHE A 380 1.08 18.68 17.79
C PHE A 380 0.99 18.94 16.29
N GLY A 381 0.13 19.87 15.86
CA GLY A 381 0.00 20.25 14.45
C GLY A 381 1.26 20.90 13.87
N ARG A 382 2.00 21.71 14.65
CA ARG A 382 3.30 22.26 14.21
C ARG A 382 4.36 21.18 14.02
N LEU A 383 4.29 20.10 14.81
CA LEU A 383 5.17 18.95 14.64
C LEU A 383 4.73 18.11 13.45
N MET A 384 3.58 17.45 13.58
CA MET A 384 3.10 16.44 12.64
C MET A 384 2.82 17.05 11.27
N GLY A 385 2.15 18.19 11.18
CA GLY A 385 1.83 18.83 9.89
C GLY A 385 3.05 19.26 9.06
N ARG A 386 4.26 19.25 9.63
CA ARG A 386 5.53 19.53 8.92
C ARG A 386 6.33 18.28 8.58
N THR A 387 5.90 17.10 9.06
CA THR A 387 6.64 15.85 8.88
C THR A 387 6.66 15.39 7.42
N TRP A 388 5.55 15.53 6.68
CA TRP A 388 5.51 15.13 5.27
C TRP A 388 6.56 15.86 4.43
N GLU A 389 6.71 17.17 4.60
CA GLU A 389 7.73 17.95 3.88
C GLU A 389 9.17 17.51 4.21
N ALA A 390 9.42 17.01 5.42
CA ALA A 390 10.71 16.45 5.78
C ALA A 390 10.92 15.06 5.14
N THR A 391 9.93 14.18 5.27
CA THR A 391 9.97 12.80 4.75
C THR A 391 10.02 12.74 3.24
N ARG A 392 9.27 13.60 2.52
CA ARG A 392 9.32 13.63 1.05
C ARG A 392 10.71 14.00 0.54
N ARG A 393 11.37 14.99 1.18
CA ARG A 393 12.71 15.47 0.78
C ARG A 393 13.78 14.44 1.14
N MET A 394 13.51 13.58 2.10
CA MET A 394 14.37 12.45 2.44
C MET A 394 14.26 11.34 1.39
N LEU A 395 13.06 10.80 1.16
CA LEU A 395 12.85 9.57 0.39
C LEU A 395 12.77 9.74 -1.13
N TYR A 396 12.42 10.93 -1.60
CA TYR A 396 12.28 11.23 -3.02
C TYR A 396 13.41 12.14 -3.46
N VAL A 397 13.82 12.06 -4.72
CA VAL A 397 14.80 12.99 -5.31
C VAL A 397 14.10 13.85 -6.33
N GLN A 398 13.93 15.14 -6.02
CA GLN A 398 13.21 16.10 -6.86
C GLN A 398 11.78 15.65 -7.24
N GLY A 399 11.17 14.83 -6.38
CA GLY A 399 9.85 14.21 -6.56
C GLY A 399 9.87 12.77 -7.09
N CYS A 400 11.00 12.32 -7.66
CA CYS A 400 11.15 10.97 -8.20
C CYS A 400 11.33 9.93 -7.09
N VAL A 401 10.73 8.76 -7.27
CA VAL A 401 10.83 7.65 -6.30
C VAL A 401 12.24 7.08 -6.37
N PHE A 402 13.01 7.26 -5.30
CA PHE A 402 14.40 6.79 -5.22
C PHE A 402 14.57 5.67 -4.18
N SER A 403 13.45 5.05 -3.79
CA SER A 403 13.36 4.04 -2.72
C SER A 403 12.67 2.78 -3.21
N ASP A 404 13.04 1.63 -2.64
CA ASP A 404 12.31 0.38 -2.81
C ASP A 404 11.36 0.19 -1.63
N SER A 405 10.13 0.68 -1.77
CA SER A 405 9.15 0.70 -0.67
C SER A 405 9.73 1.35 0.59
N SER A 406 10.28 2.56 0.45
CA SER A 406 10.99 3.32 1.50
C SER A 406 12.36 2.75 1.91
N LEU A 407 12.73 1.54 1.52
CA LEU A 407 14.10 1.06 1.73
C LEU A 407 15.09 1.80 0.82
N MET A 408 16.31 1.97 1.32
CA MET A 408 17.43 2.47 0.51
C MET A 408 17.74 1.49 -0.64
N PRO A 409 18.10 2.00 -1.84
CA PRO A 409 18.61 1.19 -2.94
C PRO A 409 19.89 0.43 -2.55
N VAL A 410 20.10 -0.74 -3.15
CA VAL A 410 21.25 -1.62 -2.82
C VAL A 410 22.41 -1.51 -3.81
N SER A 411 22.24 -0.77 -4.90
CA SER A 411 23.26 -0.51 -5.92
C SER A 411 22.89 0.75 -6.73
N PHE A 412 23.87 1.28 -7.47
CA PHE A 412 23.69 2.34 -8.47
C PHE A 412 22.59 1.99 -9.46
N ALA A 413 22.72 0.83 -10.11
CA ALA A 413 21.76 0.36 -11.11
C ALA A 413 20.35 0.22 -10.52
N HIS A 414 20.22 -0.30 -9.29
CA HIS A 414 18.91 -0.42 -8.64
C HIS A 414 18.27 0.94 -8.40
N ALA A 415 19.04 1.93 -7.92
CA ALA A 415 18.52 3.26 -7.61
C ALA A 415 17.90 3.95 -8.83
N PHE A 416 18.63 3.99 -9.95
CA PHE A 416 18.17 4.68 -11.15
C PHE A 416 17.13 3.86 -11.93
N TRP A 417 17.19 2.53 -11.89
CA TRP A 417 16.10 1.70 -12.41
C TRP A 417 14.78 1.95 -11.67
N LEU A 418 14.81 2.08 -10.33
CA LEU A 418 13.62 2.44 -9.55
C LEU A 418 13.05 3.78 -10.01
N ALA A 419 13.91 4.79 -10.16
CA ALA A 419 13.48 6.17 -10.38
C ALA A 419 13.11 6.50 -11.82
N GLU A 420 13.80 5.89 -12.79
CA GLU A 420 13.68 6.25 -14.21
C GLU A 420 12.87 5.25 -15.03
N GLU A 421 12.79 4.00 -14.58
CA GLU A 421 12.09 2.91 -15.29
C GLU A 421 10.88 2.40 -14.52
N LYS A 422 11.08 1.75 -13.36
CA LYS A 422 10.01 1.06 -12.63
C LYS A 422 8.94 2.01 -12.09
N ASN A 423 9.35 3.09 -11.44
CA ASN A 423 8.46 4.03 -10.76
C ASN A 423 8.61 5.44 -11.36
N SER A 424 8.68 5.51 -12.68
CA SER A 424 9.09 6.70 -13.42
C SER A 424 8.07 7.84 -13.31
N LEU A 425 8.43 8.95 -12.64
CA LEU A 425 7.54 10.11 -12.50
C LEU A 425 7.29 10.80 -13.86
N LYS A 426 8.28 10.83 -14.76
CA LYS A 426 8.14 11.46 -16.09
C LYS A 426 7.06 10.84 -16.96
N ALA A 427 6.67 9.59 -16.69
CA ALA A 427 5.54 8.95 -17.37
C ALA A 427 4.18 9.60 -17.02
N TRP A 428 4.13 10.36 -15.93
CA TRP A 428 2.93 10.97 -15.37
C TRP A 428 3.00 12.50 -15.31
N ASP A 429 4.22 13.06 -15.26
CA ASP A 429 4.49 14.49 -15.26
C ASP A 429 5.64 14.81 -16.25
N PRO A 430 5.31 15.27 -17.48
CA PRO A 430 6.33 15.61 -18.49
C PRO A 430 7.34 16.67 -18.04
N SER A 431 6.98 17.53 -17.07
CA SER A 431 7.91 18.53 -16.52
C SER A 431 9.06 17.90 -15.72
N LYS A 432 8.97 16.60 -15.44
CA LYS A 432 9.96 15.82 -14.69
C LYS A 432 10.85 14.95 -15.57
N ALA A 433 10.82 15.14 -16.89
CA ALA A 433 11.62 14.38 -17.85
C ALA A 433 13.11 14.35 -17.48
N ASP A 434 13.65 15.51 -17.09
CA ASP A 434 15.08 15.71 -16.80
C ASP A 434 15.38 15.83 -15.30
N ALA A 435 14.41 15.48 -14.43
CA ALA A 435 14.50 15.73 -12.98
C ALA A 435 15.68 15.01 -12.29
N LEU A 436 16.37 14.09 -12.96
CA LEU A 436 17.54 13.37 -12.46
C LEU A 436 18.75 13.47 -13.42
N ALA A 437 18.76 14.46 -14.32
CA ALA A 437 19.83 14.64 -15.29
C ALA A 437 21.21 14.76 -14.58
N PRO A 438 22.28 14.21 -15.19
CA PRO A 438 23.63 14.23 -14.62
C PRO A 438 24.33 15.58 -14.84
N ASP A 439 23.63 16.68 -14.56
CA ASP A 439 24.13 18.04 -14.67
C ASP A 439 24.22 18.75 -13.32
N ARG A 440 24.87 19.92 -13.36
CA ARG A 440 25.23 20.67 -12.16
C ARG A 440 24.00 21.15 -11.39
N GLU A 441 22.98 21.60 -12.09
CA GLU A 441 21.76 22.15 -11.48
C GLU A 441 21.04 21.05 -10.70
N HIS A 442 20.82 19.91 -11.33
CA HIS A 442 20.10 18.79 -10.73
C HIS A 442 20.90 18.10 -9.61
N LEU A 443 22.23 17.99 -9.74
CA LEU A 443 23.09 17.51 -8.67
C LEU A 443 23.00 18.43 -7.44
N GLU A 444 23.20 19.73 -7.62
CA GLU A 444 23.17 20.69 -6.52
C GLU A 444 21.79 20.74 -5.85
N ALA A 445 20.71 20.68 -6.62
CA ALA A 445 19.34 20.61 -6.12
C ALA A 445 19.11 19.33 -5.29
N ALA A 446 19.56 18.16 -5.76
CA ALA A 446 19.41 16.91 -5.04
C ALA A 446 20.18 16.92 -3.70
N LEU A 447 21.43 17.40 -3.69
CA LEU A 447 22.23 17.50 -2.47
C LEU A 447 21.63 18.49 -1.46
N ALA A 448 21.14 19.64 -1.94
CA ALA A 448 20.45 20.63 -1.10
C ALA A 448 19.15 20.05 -0.52
N GLU A 449 18.37 19.31 -1.31
CA GLU A 449 17.15 18.64 -0.85
C GLU A 449 17.43 17.66 0.30
N LYS A 450 18.47 16.83 0.20
CA LYS A 450 18.85 15.90 1.27
C LYS A 450 19.31 16.63 2.53
N LYS A 451 20.08 17.70 2.38
CA LYS A 451 20.51 18.52 3.51
C LYS A 451 19.30 19.16 4.22
N GLU A 452 18.38 19.76 3.46
CA GLU A 452 17.16 20.33 4.01
C GLU A 452 16.29 19.30 4.73
N ALA A 453 16.23 18.06 4.23
CA ALA A 453 15.49 16.98 4.88
C ALA A 453 16.03 16.73 6.29
N VAL A 454 17.35 16.57 6.44
CA VAL A 454 18.00 16.37 7.75
C VAL A 454 17.73 17.57 8.66
N GLU A 455 17.97 18.80 8.19
CA GLU A 455 17.74 20.02 8.98
C GLU A 455 16.29 20.14 9.48
N ARG A 456 15.31 19.79 8.63
CA ARG A 456 13.88 19.81 9.00
C ARG A 456 13.58 18.76 10.06
N VAL A 457 14.04 17.52 9.90
CA VAL A 457 13.78 16.47 10.89
C VAL A 457 14.46 16.82 12.22
N THR A 458 15.70 17.33 12.21
CA THR A 458 16.40 17.80 13.42
C THR A 458 15.63 18.91 14.13
N ALA A 459 15.11 19.90 13.39
CA ALA A 459 14.31 20.97 13.97
C ALA A 459 12.99 20.45 14.59
N LEU A 460 12.35 19.47 13.96
CA LEU A 460 11.15 18.82 14.52
C LEU A 460 11.49 17.99 15.75
N CYS A 461 12.64 17.29 15.76
CA CYS A 461 13.13 16.57 16.92
C CYS A 461 13.37 17.51 18.10
N ALA A 462 14.00 18.67 17.88
CA ALA A 462 14.18 19.68 18.92
C ALA A 462 12.83 20.18 19.47
N LEU A 463 11.91 20.54 18.58
CA LEU A 463 10.56 21.01 18.96
C LEU A 463 9.76 19.94 19.74
N SER A 464 9.98 18.66 19.45
CA SER A 464 9.32 17.56 20.15
C SER A 464 9.74 17.43 21.62
N GLY A 465 10.91 17.96 21.98
CA GLY A 465 11.42 18.03 23.35
C GLY A 465 10.77 19.09 24.23
N GLU A 466 9.92 19.97 23.66
CA GLU A 466 9.28 21.09 24.35
C GLU A 466 7.74 20.96 24.34
N PRO A 467 7.15 19.92 24.96
CA PRO A 467 5.70 19.75 24.98
C PRO A 467 5.02 20.78 25.90
N PRO A 468 3.83 21.29 25.54
CA PRO A 468 3.05 22.14 26.43
C PRO A 468 2.56 21.35 27.64
N ALA A 469 2.25 22.06 28.74
CA ALA A 469 1.90 21.45 30.02
C ALA A 469 0.71 20.48 29.96
N GLY A 470 -0.20 20.67 29.00
CA GLY A 470 -1.37 19.82 28.81
C GLY A 470 -1.10 18.44 28.19
N ILE A 471 0.06 18.22 27.57
CA ILE A 471 0.44 16.92 27.01
C ILE A 471 0.97 16.01 28.12
N ARG A 472 0.57 14.74 28.10
CA ARG A 472 1.08 13.73 29.03
C ARG A 472 2.57 13.43 28.76
N PRO A 473 3.45 13.47 29.78
CA PRO A 473 4.91 13.34 29.58
C PRO A 473 5.35 12.05 28.90
N GLU A 474 4.67 10.93 29.16
CA GLU A 474 4.97 9.64 28.55
C GLU A 474 4.76 9.65 27.03
N LYS A 475 3.70 10.33 26.55
CA LYS A 475 3.40 10.47 25.12
C LYS A 475 4.39 11.39 24.43
N ALA A 476 4.71 12.52 25.06
CA ALA A 476 5.74 13.41 24.55
C ALA A 476 7.12 12.72 24.47
N GLY A 477 7.50 11.98 25.52
CA GLY A 477 8.75 11.23 25.54
C GLY A 477 8.81 10.11 24.49
N GLU A 478 7.69 9.43 24.23
CA GLU A 478 7.59 8.47 23.12
C GLU A 478 7.78 9.15 21.76
N LEU A 479 7.07 10.26 21.51
CA LEU A 479 7.18 11.00 20.26
C LEU A 479 8.60 11.55 20.04
N ALA A 480 9.25 12.08 21.08
CA ALA A 480 10.61 12.57 20.99
C ALA A 480 11.61 11.45 20.63
N ARG A 481 11.45 10.25 21.21
CA ARG A 481 12.25 9.07 20.81
C ARG A 481 12.02 8.70 19.34
N ARG A 482 10.77 8.76 18.85
CA ARG A 482 10.44 8.52 17.44
C ARG A 482 11.12 9.52 16.52
N PHE A 483 11.16 10.80 16.89
CA PHE A 483 11.90 11.80 16.12
C PHE A 483 13.41 11.55 16.12
N GLY A 484 13.97 11.05 17.22
CA GLY A 484 15.37 10.61 17.26
C GLY A 484 15.68 9.53 16.21
N ILE A 485 14.80 8.51 16.10
CA ILE A 485 14.92 7.47 15.06
C ILE A 485 14.74 8.07 13.67
N HIS A 486 13.81 9.01 13.49
CA HIS A 486 13.61 9.71 12.23
C HIS A 486 14.86 10.51 11.81
N CYS A 487 15.58 11.14 12.74
CA CYS A 487 16.85 11.82 12.47
C CYS A 487 17.90 10.83 11.94
N GLU A 488 18.11 9.70 12.63
CA GLU A 488 19.04 8.65 12.19
C GLU A 488 18.74 8.17 10.77
N TYR A 489 17.45 7.91 10.51
CA TYR A 489 17.00 7.47 9.19
C TYR A 489 17.24 8.55 8.12
N ALA A 490 16.99 9.83 8.44
CA ALA A 490 17.22 10.94 7.52
C ALA A 490 18.70 11.14 7.19
N GLU A 491 19.58 11.08 8.18
CA GLU A 491 21.02 11.19 7.96
C GLU A 491 21.56 10.02 7.12
N MET A 492 21.11 8.80 7.41
CA MET A 492 21.46 7.59 6.66
C MET A 492 21.02 7.72 5.19
N TYR A 493 19.77 8.11 4.96
CA TYR A 493 19.23 8.24 3.60
C TYR A 493 19.92 9.36 2.82
N ALA A 494 20.22 10.48 3.48
CA ALA A 494 20.95 11.58 2.88
C ALA A 494 22.36 11.16 2.43
N ALA A 495 23.07 10.38 3.24
CA ALA A 495 24.38 9.84 2.87
C ALA A 495 24.31 8.94 1.62
N ALA A 496 23.37 7.98 1.62
CA ALA A 496 23.18 7.04 0.52
C ALA A 496 22.84 7.75 -0.81
N VAL A 497 21.85 8.65 -0.78
CA VAL A 497 21.43 9.38 -1.99
C VAL A 497 22.52 10.34 -2.46
N SER A 498 23.23 11.00 -1.55
CA SER A 498 24.35 11.88 -1.94
C SER A 498 25.44 11.10 -2.67
N ALA A 499 25.81 9.92 -2.17
CA ALA A 499 26.80 9.06 -2.82
C ALA A 499 26.34 8.61 -4.22
N LEU A 500 25.07 8.23 -4.36
CA LEU A 500 24.47 7.84 -5.64
C LEU A 500 24.45 8.99 -6.66
N MET A 501 23.97 10.18 -6.26
CA MET A 501 23.88 11.34 -7.15
C MET A 501 25.27 11.86 -7.57
N LEU A 502 26.21 11.93 -6.62
CA LEU A 502 27.60 12.31 -6.92
C LEU A 502 28.26 11.30 -7.87
N THR A 503 28.02 10.00 -7.67
CA THR A 503 28.56 8.96 -8.56
C THR A 503 27.97 9.06 -9.96
N ARG A 504 26.65 9.29 -10.09
CA ARG A 504 26.03 9.49 -11.40
C ARG A 504 26.62 10.68 -12.13
N TYR A 505 26.80 11.80 -11.42
CA TYR A 505 27.41 12.98 -12.00
C TYR A 505 28.81 12.68 -12.56
N VAL A 506 29.70 12.09 -11.76
CA VAL A 506 31.07 11.77 -12.20
C VAL A 506 31.08 10.87 -13.43
N ARG A 507 30.16 9.90 -13.49
CA ARG A 507 30.09 8.92 -14.58
C ARG A 507 29.51 9.47 -15.88
N GLU A 508 28.43 10.24 -15.77
CA GLU A 508 27.53 10.52 -16.90
C GLU A 508 27.50 11.99 -17.31
N THR A 509 28.14 12.90 -16.55
CA THR A 509 28.13 14.32 -16.90
C THR A 509 28.92 14.64 -18.17
N GLU A 510 28.47 15.67 -18.88
CA GLU A 510 29.18 16.25 -20.02
C GLU A 510 30.15 17.39 -19.61
N GLU A 511 30.26 17.69 -18.31
CA GLU A 511 31.19 18.72 -17.84
C GLU A 511 32.65 18.38 -18.16
N ASP A 512 33.45 19.39 -18.51
CA ASP A 512 34.89 19.24 -18.71
C ASP A 512 35.56 18.59 -17.48
N ARG A 513 36.15 17.41 -17.69
CA ARG A 513 36.87 16.64 -16.67
C ARG A 513 38.05 17.39 -16.05
N ASN A 514 38.53 18.45 -16.70
CA ASN A 514 39.57 19.33 -16.18
C ASN A 514 39.05 20.53 -15.38
N SER A 515 37.72 20.75 -15.35
CA SER A 515 37.13 21.86 -14.61
C SER A 515 37.43 21.72 -13.11
N GLU A 516 37.56 22.87 -12.44
CA GLU A 516 37.74 22.91 -10.98
C GLU A 516 36.54 22.26 -10.27
N TYR A 517 35.34 22.48 -10.81
CA TYR A 517 34.12 21.94 -10.25
C TYR A 517 34.07 20.41 -10.36
N TYR A 518 34.35 19.83 -11.53
CA TYR A 518 34.38 18.37 -11.71
C TYR A 518 35.37 17.71 -10.74
N ARG A 519 36.59 18.26 -10.61
CA ARG A 519 37.59 17.76 -9.65
C ARG A 519 37.10 17.84 -8.20
N ALA A 520 36.40 18.91 -7.84
CA ALA A 520 35.79 19.05 -6.52
C ALA A 520 34.67 18.02 -6.29
N ILE A 521 33.86 17.73 -7.31
CA ILE A 521 32.83 16.69 -7.25
C ILE A 521 33.45 15.29 -7.11
N CYS A 522 34.51 14.95 -7.84
CA CYS A 522 35.21 13.67 -7.65
C CYS A 522 35.73 13.50 -6.22
N TRP A 523 36.23 14.58 -5.59
CA TRP A 523 36.64 14.53 -4.19
C TRP A 523 35.44 14.33 -3.24
N LYS A 524 34.35 15.09 -3.41
CA LYS A 524 33.12 14.92 -2.62
C LYS A 524 32.52 13.52 -2.79
N ARG A 525 32.53 12.97 -4.01
CA ARG A 525 32.06 11.61 -4.32
C ARG A 525 32.82 10.57 -3.50
N ARG A 526 34.15 10.64 -3.47
CA ARG A 526 34.98 9.73 -2.65
C ARG A 526 34.63 9.81 -1.17
N GLN A 527 34.46 11.01 -0.63
CA GLN A 527 34.04 11.18 0.77
C GLN A 527 32.65 10.62 1.04
N ALA A 528 31.71 10.83 0.12
CA ALA A 528 30.34 10.34 0.27
C ALA A 528 30.28 8.81 0.23
N VAL A 529 31.07 8.17 -0.65
CA VAL A 529 31.18 6.70 -0.71
C VAL A 529 31.80 6.15 0.57
N GLU A 530 32.91 6.72 1.07
CA GLU A 530 33.52 6.24 2.32
C GLU A 530 32.63 6.46 3.54
N ALA A 531 31.81 7.51 3.56
CA ALA A 531 30.81 7.71 4.61
C ALA A 531 29.79 6.56 4.71
N LEU A 532 29.54 5.81 3.62
CA LEU A 532 28.66 4.64 3.65
C LEU A 532 29.26 3.51 4.49
N ALA A 533 30.60 3.36 4.51
CA ALA A 533 31.28 2.38 5.37
C ALA A 533 31.12 2.73 6.85
N ASP A 534 31.22 4.02 7.19
CA ASP A 534 30.96 4.50 8.56
C ASP A 534 29.50 4.25 8.97
N TRP A 535 28.55 4.47 8.04
CA TRP A 535 27.15 4.16 8.26
C TRP A 535 26.90 2.68 8.45
N GLU A 536 27.53 1.79 7.69
CA GLU A 536 27.43 0.34 7.91
C GLU A 536 27.75 0.01 9.38
N ILE A 537 28.88 0.52 9.89
CA ILE A 537 29.33 0.26 11.26
C ILE A 537 28.32 0.83 12.26
N ARG A 538 27.83 2.06 12.04
CA ARG A 538 26.82 2.71 12.90
C ARG A 538 25.52 1.89 12.96
N LEU A 539 25.02 1.42 11.83
CA LEU A 539 23.78 0.65 11.73
C LEU A 539 23.90 -0.73 12.39
N ARG A 540 25.02 -1.43 12.18
CA ARG A 540 25.28 -2.71 12.87
C ARG A 540 25.36 -2.52 14.38
N ARG A 541 26.03 -1.46 14.84
CA ARG A 541 26.09 -1.14 16.26
C ARG A 541 24.71 -0.81 16.82
N MET A 542 23.94 0.02 16.12
CA MET A 542 22.55 0.34 16.50
C MET A 542 21.71 -0.93 16.66
N ALA A 543 21.80 -1.89 15.74
CA ALA A 543 21.07 -3.15 15.80
C ALA A 543 21.40 -4.02 17.03
N VAL A 544 22.58 -3.84 17.64
CA VAL A 544 23.02 -4.58 18.84
C VAL A 544 22.78 -3.80 20.13
N GLU A 545 22.91 -2.47 20.10
CA GLU A 545 22.86 -1.62 21.29
C GLU A 545 21.47 -1.08 21.62
N THR A 546 20.49 -1.26 20.74
CA THR A 546 19.13 -0.70 20.91
C THR A 546 18.06 -1.78 20.81
N ASP A 547 16.85 -1.47 21.30
CA ASP A 547 15.64 -2.30 21.16
C ASP A 547 14.44 -1.41 20.75
N TYR A 548 14.48 -0.92 19.52
CA TYR A 548 13.44 -0.09 18.94
C TYR A 548 12.26 -0.94 18.51
N THR A 549 11.08 -0.53 18.96
CA THR A 549 9.80 -1.07 18.49
C THR A 549 9.16 -0.09 17.52
N PRO A 550 8.56 -0.52 16.40
CA PRO A 550 8.56 -1.88 15.88
C PRO A 550 9.94 -2.30 15.33
N HIS A 551 10.16 -3.61 15.20
CA HIS A 551 11.39 -4.19 14.66
C HIS A 551 11.70 -3.72 13.22
N THR A 552 10.69 -3.21 12.49
CA THR A 552 10.82 -2.68 11.13
C THR A 552 11.73 -1.46 11.03
N VAL A 553 12.05 -0.82 12.16
CA VAL A 553 13.13 0.17 12.27
C VAL A 553 14.47 -0.43 11.79
N TYR A 554 14.78 -1.66 12.21
CA TYR A 554 16.00 -2.36 11.81
C TYR A 554 15.96 -2.85 10.37
N THR A 555 14.77 -3.14 9.84
CA THR A 555 14.58 -3.48 8.43
C THR A 555 14.87 -2.28 7.52
N LEU A 556 14.40 -1.08 7.89
CA LEU A 556 14.66 0.15 7.12
C LEU A 556 16.13 0.57 7.15
N MET A 557 16.76 0.38 8.30
CA MET A 557 18.13 0.83 8.58
C MET A 557 19.09 -0.37 8.72
N ASP A 558 19.03 -1.26 7.73
CA ASP A 558 19.84 -2.48 7.69
C ASP A 558 21.28 -2.19 7.20
N GLY A 559 22.26 -2.54 8.04
CA GLY A 559 23.68 -2.40 7.72
C GLY A 559 24.14 -3.26 6.53
N ASP A 560 23.50 -4.41 6.26
CA ASP A 560 23.85 -5.24 5.09
C ASP A 560 23.45 -4.57 3.77
N ARG A 561 22.35 -3.81 3.74
CA ARG A 561 21.97 -2.99 2.58
C ARG A 561 22.97 -1.87 2.36
N MET A 562 23.40 -1.20 3.44
CA MET A 562 24.42 -0.14 3.37
C MET A 562 25.76 -0.69 2.86
N ARG A 563 26.20 -1.86 3.35
CA ARG A 563 27.40 -2.54 2.87
C ARG A 563 27.31 -2.88 1.38
N CYS A 564 26.15 -3.36 0.94
CA CYS A 564 25.91 -3.71 -0.46
C CYS A 564 26.11 -2.48 -1.37
N LEU A 565 25.46 -1.37 -1.02
CA LEU A 565 25.60 -0.11 -1.76
C LEU A 565 27.04 0.42 -1.73
N TYR A 566 27.71 0.39 -0.57
CA TYR A 566 29.10 0.81 -0.45
C TYR A 566 30.02 0.04 -1.39
N ARG A 567 29.91 -1.29 -1.42
CA ARG A 567 30.76 -2.14 -2.28
C ARG A 567 30.53 -1.85 -3.76
N ASP A 568 29.27 -1.76 -4.16
CA ASP A 568 28.87 -1.44 -5.53
C ASP A 568 29.49 -0.11 -5.98
N LEU A 569 29.33 0.96 -5.20
CA LEU A 569 29.90 2.27 -5.55
C LEU A 569 31.44 2.31 -5.44
N ARG A 570 32.06 1.47 -4.61
CA ARG A 570 33.52 1.45 -4.46
C ARG A 570 34.23 0.65 -5.56
N GLU A 571 33.67 -0.48 -6.00
CA GLU A 571 34.19 -1.26 -7.13
C GLU A 571 34.20 -0.42 -8.42
N GLU A 572 33.24 0.49 -8.58
CA GLU A 572 33.21 1.46 -9.66
C GLU A 572 34.38 2.48 -9.63
N GLU A 573 35.04 2.70 -8.49
CA GLU A 573 36.21 3.61 -8.41
C GLU A 573 37.47 2.99 -9.00
N THR A 574 37.58 1.66 -8.99
CA THR A 574 38.75 0.94 -9.52
C THR A 574 38.78 0.86 -11.04
N ASP A 575 37.62 0.97 -11.70
CA ASP A 575 37.51 0.90 -13.17
C ASP A 575 37.73 2.26 -13.87
N GLU A 576 37.63 3.40 -13.16
CA GLU A 576 37.89 4.74 -13.72
C GLU A 576 39.38 5.15 -13.73
N ILE A 577 40.24 4.38 -13.05
CA ILE A 577 41.69 4.64 -12.94
C ILE A 577 42.51 3.70 -13.88
N GLY A 578 41.86 2.71 -14.50
CA GLY A 578 42.42 1.87 -15.57
C GLY A 578 42.07 2.40 -16.95
#